data_AF-A0A0G2HFC0-F1
#
_entry.id   AF-A0A0G2HFC0-F1
#
_cell.length_a   1.000
_cell.length_b   1.000
_cell.length_c   1.000
_cell.angle_alpha   90.00
_cell.angle_beta   90.00
_cell.angle_gamma   90.00
#
_symmetry.space_group_name_H-M   'P 1'
#
loop_
_entity.id
_entity.type
_entity.pdbx_description
1 polymer ?
#
loop_
_entity_poly.entity_id
_entity_poly.type
_entity_poly.pdbx_seq_one_letter_code
_entity_poly.pdbx_strand_id
1 'polypeptide(L)'
;MSRLATILAAGLLTLAGLAAGLPTGSHIAPRAISSPVHRSVGLGRDTVREDDRLERRDFTWTNSKSPQNLCGDSSFVTSEDGKGPSVADCKTFLDYVKDRQGFWLVTAFGSPDSWKEFARVESCVIAVRHTNSATGTIPIGNQDVSDIIKSAISEYGDGGNKLPLVQGNMDCKRDPSSAGVEWKLYKD
;
A
#
# COMPACT_ATOMS: atom_id res chain seq x y z
N MET A 1 27.39 -42.20 -23.79
CA MET A 1 26.53 -43.39 -23.99
C MET A 1 25.08 -42.92 -23.96
N SER A 2 24.51 -42.62 -25.13
CA SER A 2 23.14 -42.10 -25.27
C SER A 2 22.30 -43.17 -25.96
N ARG A 3 21.20 -43.62 -25.32
CA ARG A 3 20.29 -44.62 -25.90
C ARG A 3 19.11 -43.92 -26.55
N LEU A 4 19.01 -44.10 -27.86
CA LEU A 4 17.79 -43.90 -28.65
C LEU A 4 16.71 -44.89 -28.20
N ALA A 5 15.46 -44.45 -28.16
CA ALA A 5 14.29 -45.29 -28.41
C ALA A 5 13.16 -44.45 -28.99
N THR A 6 12.82 -44.73 -30.25
CA THR A 6 11.70 -44.20 -31.02
C THR A 6 10.64 -45.29 -31.11
N ILE A 7 9.37 -45.07 -30.77
CA ILE A 7 8.24 -45.81 -31.34
C ILE A 7 7.01 -44.89 -31.48
N LEU A 8 6.52 -44.79 -32.71
CA LEU A 8 5.22 -44.25 -33.15
C LEU A 8 4.08 -45.21 -32.80
N ALA A 9 2.87 -44.70 -32.54
CA ALA A 9 1.66 -45.19 -33.22
C ALA A 9 0.45 -44.28 -32.97
N ALA A 10 -0.30 -44.05 -34.05
CA ALA A 10 -1.54 -43.29 -34.15
C ALA A 10 -2.76 -44.12 -33.73
N GLY A 11 -3.82 -43.43 -33.28
CA GLY A 11 -5.16 -43.98 -33.12
C GLY A 11 -6.20 -42.90 -33.42
N LEU A 12 -6.98 -43.08 -34.48
CA LEU A 12 -7.95 -42.15 -35.04
C LEU A 12 -9.26 -42.93 -35.25
N LEU A 13 -10.38 -42.19 -35.19
CA LEU A 13 -11.79 -42.57 -35.50
C LEU A 13 -12.56 -43.32 -34.38
N THR A 14 -13.85 -43.12 -34.10
CA THR A 14 -14.94 -42.17 -34.44
C THR A 14 -16.18 -42.67 -33.68
N LEU A 15 -17.14 -41.80 -33.32
CA LEU A 15 -18.51 -41.73 -33.86
C LEU A 15 -19.55 -41.22 -32.85
N ALA A 16 -20.56 -40.58 -33.44
CA ALA A 16 -21.60 -39.76 -32.88
C ALA A 16 -22.60 -40.46 -31.93
N GLY A 17 -23.20 -39.66 -31.05
CA GLY A 17 -24.43 -39.97 -30.33
C GLY A 17 -25.33 -38.74 -30.28
N LEU A 18 -26.40 -38.74 -31.08
CA LEU A 18 -27.57 -37.86 -30.98
C LEU A 18 -28.47 -38.36 -29.85
N ALA A 19 -28.86 -37.48 -28.92
CA ALA A 19 -30.06 -37.68 -28.12
C ALA A 19 -30.65 -36.32 -27.71
N ALA A 20 -31.88 -36.09 -28.14
CA ALA A 20 -32.73 -34.97 -27.77
C ALA A 20 -33.21 -35.07 -26.32
N GLY A 21 -33.42 -33.93 -25.66
CA GLY A 21 -34.07 -33.86 -24.35
C GLY A 21 -34.11 -32.44 -23.80
N LEU A 22 -35.20 -31.71 -24.05
CA LEU A 22 -35.59 -30.52 -23.29
C LEU A 22 -36.17 -30.96 -21.93
N PRO A 23 -35.80 -30.26 -20.85
CA PRO A 23 -36.83 -29.74 -19.96
C PRO A 23 -36.62 -28.24 -19.70
N THR A 24 -37.73 -27.51 -19.82
CA THR A 24 -37.92 -26.16 -19.29
C THR A 24 -37.73 -26.16 -17.78
N GLY A 25 -36.66 -25.51 -17.32
CA GLY A 25 -36.40 -25.21 -15.91
C GLY A 25 -35.83 -23.81 -15.79
N SER A 26 -36.64 -22.87 -15.30
CA SER A 26 -36.24 -21.50 -15.00
C SER A 26 -35.13 -21.48 -13.95
N HIS A 27 -33.91 -21.16 -14.37
CA HIS A 27 -32.85 -20.72 -13.48
C HIS A 27 -32.47 -19.28 -13.82
N ILE A 28 -32.78 -18.41 -12.87
CA ILE A 28 -32.34 -17.02 -12.82
C ILE A 28 -30.82 -17.03 -12.85
N ALA A 29 -30.23 -16.54 -13.94
CA ALA A 29 -28.81 -16.25 -13.98
C ALA A 29 -28.48 -15.23 -12.88
N PRO A 30 -27.44 -15.42 -12.05
CA PRO A 30 -26.90 -14.30 -11.31
C PRO A 30 -26.33 -13.33 -12.35
N ARG A 31 -27.01 -12.20 -12.54
CA ARG A 31 -26.44 -11.02 -13.18
C ARG A 31 -25.05 -10.83 -12.60
N ALA A 32 -24.05 -10.75 -13.46
CA ALA A 32 -22.78 -10.13 -13.11
C ALA A 32 -23.10 -8.74 -12.55
N ILE A 33 -23.01 -8.60 -11.23
CA ILE A 33 -23.01 -7.31 -10.57
C ILE A 33 -21.63 -6.74 -10.90
N SER A 34 -21.57 -6.05 -12.04
CA SER A 34 -20.62 -4.96 -12.22
C SER A 34 -20.72 -4.10 -10.96
N SER A 35 -19.72 -4.18 -10.08
CA SER A 35 -19.57 -3.22 -9.01
C SER A 35 -19.71 -1.81 -9.61
N PRO A 36 -20.42 -0.90 -8.94
CA PRO A 36 -20.65 0.42 -9.48
C PRO A 36 -19.29 1.11 -9.63
N VAL A 37 -18.92 1.40 -10.87
CA VAL A 37 -18.02 2.52 -11.15
C VAL A 37 -18.76 3.74 -10.60
N HIS A 38 -18.30 4.29 -9.48
CA HIS A 38 -18.73 5.60 -9.03
C HIS A 38 -18.22 6.65 -10.03
N ARG A 39 -18.91 6.77 -11.16
CA ARG A 39 -18.89 7.95 -12.02
C ARG A 39 -20.07 8.81 -11.61
N SER A 40 -19.81 9.77 -10.75
CA SER A 40 -20.76 10.86 -10.53
C SER A 40 -20.72 11.76 -11.77
N VAL A 41 -21.75 11.66 -12.61
CA VAL A 41 -22.06 12.67 -13.64
C VAL A 41 -22.75 13.82 -12.91
N GLY A 42 -22.07 14.96 -12.80
CA GLY A 42 -22.62 16.21 -12.25
C GLY A 42 -22.43 17.35 -13.25
N LEU A 43 -23.53 17.76 -13.87
CA LEU A 43 -23.62 18.97 -14.69
C LEU A 43 -23.61 20.21 -13.78
N GLY A 44 -22.66 21.11 -14.01
CA GLY A 44 -22.80 22.54 -13.76
C GLY A 44 -22.42 23.06 -12.36
N ARG A 45 -21.59 24.12 -12.40
CA ARG A 45 -21.25 25.10 -11.35
C ARG A 45 -20.02 24.74 -10.51
N ASP A 46 -18.94 25.46 -10.82
CA ASP A 46 -17.65 25.61 -10.13
C ASP A 46 -17.59 25.11 -8.67
N THR A 47 -17.47 23.80 -8.52
CA THR A 47 -16.98 23.17 -7.29
C THR A 47 -15.84 22.26 -7.69
N VAL A 48 -14.60 22.72 -7.47
CA VAL A 48 -13.44 21.84 -7.43
C VAL A 48 -13.79 20.71 -6.47
N ARG A 49 -13.82 19.46 -6.95
CA ARG A 49 -14.13 18.29 -6.13
C ARG A 49 -13.02 18.16 -5.09
N GLU A 50 -13.35 18.05 -3.80
CA GLU A 50 -12.35 17.83 -2.73
C GLU A 50 -11.42 16.64 -3.05
N ASP A 51 -11.96 15.63 -3.74
CA ASP A 51 -11.26 14.47 -4.24
C ASP A 51 -10.10 14.81 -5.22
N ASP A 52 -10.16 15.94 -5.93
CA ASP A 52 -9.10 16.39 -6.85
C ASP A 52 -7.92 17.06 -6.10
N ARG A 53 -8.08 17.40 -4.81
CA ARG A 53 -6.98 17.83 -3.93
C ARG A 53 -6.22 16.65 -3.31
N LEU A 54 -6.77 15.43 -3.41
CA LEU A 54 -6.25 14.22 -2.76
C LEU A 54 -5.47 13.30 -3.70
N GLU A 55 -5.39 13.61 -5.00
CA GLU A 55 -4.38 12.99 -5.88
C GLU A 55 -3.01 13.64 -5.66
N ARG A 56 -2.41 13.46 -4.48
CA ARG A 56 -0.98 13.74 -4.31
C ARG A 56 -0.22 12.76 -5.22
N ARG A 57 0.20 13.23 -6.40
CA ARG A 57 0.95 12.48 -7.42
C ARG A 57 2.28 11.88 -6.93
N ASP A 58 2.69 12.25 -5.73
CA ASP A 58 3.99 11.91 -5.15
C ASP A 58 4.01 10.51 -4.50
N PHE A 59 2.85 9.85 -4.36
CA PHE A 59 2.78 8.46 -3.91
C PHE A 59 1.61 7.70 -4.54
N THR A 60 1.75 6.37 -4.61
CA THR A 60 0.69 5.47 -5.09
C THR A 60 0.49 4.34 -4.09
N TRP A 61 -0.76 4.11 -3.67
CA TRP A 61 -1.12 2.90 -2.93
C TRP A 61 -1.30 1.73 -3.88
N THR A 62 -0.59 0.64 -3.63
CA THR A 62 -0.72 -0.61 -4.38
C THR A 62 -1.32 -1.68 -3.49
N ASN A 63 -2.48 -2.23 -3.89
CA ASN A 63 -3.12 -3.33 -3.17
C ASN A 63 -2.29 -4.62 -3.25
N SER A 64 -2.32 -5.39 -2.18
CA SER A 64 -1.73 -6.74 -2.11
C SER A 64 -2.76 -7.73 -1.57
N LYS A 65 -2.48 -9.04 -1.73
CA LYS A 65 -3.29 -10.13 -1.15
C LYS A 65 -2.92 -10.45 0.30
N SER A 66 -1.91 -9.78 0.84
CA SER A 66 -1.44 -9.96 2.21
C SER A 66 -0.87 -8.63 2.74
N PRO A 67 -0.76 -8.46 4.07
CA PRO A 67 0.05 -7.40 4.64
C PRO A 67 1.44 -7.40 4.03
N GLN A 68 2.02 -6.22 3.85
CA GLN A 68 3.34 -6.03 3.29
C GLN A 68 4.25 -5.46 4.37
N ASN A 69 5.35 -6.17 4.60
CA ASN A 69 6.50 -5.73 5.37
C ASN A 69 7.66 -5.72 4.37
N LEU A 70 8.02 -4.53 3.89
CA LEU A 70 8.99 -4.30 2.82
C LEU A 70 10.26 -3.63 3.36
N CYS A 71 10.29 -3.27 4.65
CA CYS A 71 11.42 -2.63 5.28
C CYS A 71 11.99 -3.50 6.39
N GLY A 72 13.30 -3.40 6.60
CA GLY A 72 13.98 -4.05 7.71
C GLY A 72 13.73 -3.35 9.04
N ASP A 73 14.49 -3.76 10.05
CA ASP A 73 14.45 -3.14 11.37
C ASP A 73 14.73 -1.63 11.29
N SER A 74 14.03 -0.87 12.13
CA SER A 74 14.15 0.57 12.20
C SER A 74 14.87 1.01 13.46
N SER A 75 15.69 2.06 13.36
CA SER A 75 16.09 2.84 14.53
C SER A 75 14.99 3.83 14.96
N PHE A 76 15.07 4.32 16.19
CA PHE A 76 14.14 5.33 16.73
C PHE A 76 14.95 6.37 17.50
N VAL A 77 14.77 7.65 17.15
CA VAL A 77 15.33 8.81 17.83
C VAL A 77 14.27 9.89 17.96
N THR A 78 14.28 10.63 19.06
CA THR A 78 13.27 11.66 19.34
C THR A 78 13.86 13.07 19.33
N SER A 79 12.99 14.06 19.11
CA SER A 79 13.29 15.48 19.30
C SER A 79 12.19 16.15 20.12
N GLU A 80 12.59 16.95 21.11
CA GLU A 80 11.69 17.70 22.00
C GLU A 80 11.31 19.08 21.45
N ASP A 81 11.11 19.20 20.13
CA ASP A 81 10.78 20.48 19.48
C ASP A 81 9.27 20.82 19.50
N GLY A 82 8.47 19.99 20.17
CA GLY A 82 7.01 20.14 20.26
C GLY A 82 6.27 19.84 18.96
N LYS A 83 6.93 19.27 17.94
CA LYS A 83 6.34 18.93 16.63
C LYS A 83 5.90 17.47 16.51
N GLY A 84 5.72 16.77 17.61
CA GLY A 84 5.17 15.43 17.57
C GLY A 84 3.63 15.40 17.49
N PRO A 85 3.07 14.31 16.95
CA PRO A 85 1.63 14.15 16.76
C PRO A 85 0.87 13.83 18.06
N SER A 86 -0.45 13.90 18.00
CA SER A 86 -1.34 13.35 19.03
C SER A 86 -1.27 11.81 19.04
N VAL A 87 -1.20 11.21 20.23
CA VAL A 87 -1.26 9.75 20.39
C VAL A 87 -2.60 9.21 19.88
N ALA A 88 -3.70 9.95 20.08
CA ALA A 88 -5.02 9.55 19.65
C ALA A 88 -5.11 9.47 18.12
N ASP A 89 -4.59 10.49 17.42
CA ASP A 89 -4.61 10.55 15.96
C ASP A 89 -3.77 9.42 15.35
N CYS A 90 -2.64 9.07 15.98
CA CYS A 90 -1.85 7.93 15.55
C CYS A 90 -2.52 6.58 15.81
N LYS A 91 -3.33 6.44 16.87
CA LYS A 91 -4.18 5.25 17.05
C LYS A 91 -5.27 5.19 15.97
N THR A 92 -5.89 6.32 15.64
CA THR A 92 -6.83 6.40 14.52
C THR A 92 -6.16 6.07 13.18
N PHE A 93 -4.91 6.49 12.98
CA PHE A 93 -4.12 6.08 11.82
C PHE A 93 -4.01 4.56 11.74
N LEU A 94 -3.61 3.91 12.85
CA LEU A 94 -3.52 2.45 12.93
C LEU A 94 -4.84 1.76 12.59
N ASP A 95 -5.97 2.30 13.04
CA ASP A 95 -7.29 1.78 12.72
C ASP A 95 -7.64 1.86 11.23
N TYR A 96 -7.17 2.88 10.51
CA TYR A 96 -7.37 2.98 9.06
C TYR A 96 -6.50 2.01 8.26
N VAL A 97 -5.31 1.65 8.76
CA VAL A 97 -4.38 0.79 8.02
C VAL A 97 -4.47 -0.70 8.37
N LYS A 98 -5.02 -1.07 9.55
CA LYS A 98 -5.04 -2.45 10.04
C LYS A 98 -5.72 -3.45 9.10
N ASP A 99 -6.78 -3.02 8.41
CA ASP A 99 -7.57 -3.88 7.53
C ASP A 99 -7.18 -3.74 6.04
N ARG A 100 -6.20 -2.86 5.74
CA ARG A 100 -5.72 -2.63 4.38
C ARG A 100 -4.53 -3.54 4.09
N GLN A 101 -4.53 -4.16 2.92
CA GLN A 101 -3.43 -4.99 2.46
C GLN A 101 -2.77 -4.30 1.26
N GLY A 102 -1.51 -3.93 1.40
CA GLY A 102 -0.82 -3.19 0.36
C GLY A 102 0.38 -2.41 0.85
N PHE A 103 0.86 -1.53 -0.01
CA PHE A 103 2.06 -0.76 0.23
C PHE A 103 1.99 0.56 -0.53
N TRP A 104 2.72 1.55 -0.05
CA TRP A 104 2.95 2.79 -0.75
C TRP A 104 4.20 2.66 -1.62
N LEU A 105 4.14 3.24 -2.81
CA LEU A 105 5.29 3.56 -3.65
C LEU A 105 5.47 5.07 -3.60
N VAL A 106 6.43 5.55 -2.81
CA VAL A 106 6.73 6.98 -2.67
C VAL A 106 7.73 7.37 -3.76
N THR A 107 7.42 8.41 -4.53
CA THR A 107 8.17 8.82 -5.73
C THR A 107 8.32 10.34 -5.82
N ALA A 108 8.84 10.83 -6.96
CA ALA A 108 8.90 12.25 -7.30
C ALA A 108 9.61 13.15 -6.25
N PHE A 109 10.71 12.63 -5.66
CA PHE A 109 11.59 13.41 -4.78
C PHE A 109 12.22 14.57 -5.56
N GLY A 110 12.16 15.78 -5.01
CA GLY A 110 12.68 16.99 -5.68
C GLY A 110 14.20 17.10 -5.60
N SER A 111 14.79 16.51 -4.56
CA SER A 111 16.22 16.32 -4.35
C SER A 111 16.45 15.12 -3.41
N PRO A 112 17.67 14.57 -3.32
CA PRO A 112 17.97 13.47 -2.40
C PRO A 112 17.59 13.77 -0.94
N ASP A 113 17.77 15.02 -0.51
CA ASP A 113 17.48 15.45 0.88
C ASP A 113 16.01 15.81 1.12
N SER A 114 15.17 15.78 0.08
CA SER A 114 13.77 16.24 0.18
C SER A 114 12.90 15.22 0.92
N TRP A 115 12.23 15.69 1.97
CA TRP A 115 11.20 14.92 2.67
C TRP A 115 9.91 14.83 1.86
N LYS A 116 9.35 13.64 1.76
CA LYS A 116 8.04 13.38 1.15
C LYS A 116 7.10 12.77 2.17
N GLU A 117 6.09 13.55 2.52
CA GLU A 117 4.90 13.03 3.19
C GLU A 117 4.13 12.14 2.22
N PHE A 118 3.80 10.93 2.66
CA PHE A 118 3.05 9.96 1.86
C PHE A 118 1.79 9.43 2.54
N ALA A 119 1.63 9.67 3.84
CA ALA A 119 0.40 9.34 4.55
C ALA A 119 0.20 10.24 5.76
N ARG A 120 -1.08 10.53 6.03
CA ARG A 120 -1.52 11.43 7.11
C ARG A 120 -2.89 11.00 7.61
N VAL A 121 -3.05 11.06 8.92
CA VAL A 121 -4.36 11.10 9.58
C VAL A 121 -4.29 12.17 10.65
N GLU A 122 -5.04 13.27 10.46
CA GLU A 122 -5.01 14.44 11.35
C GLU A 122 -3.58 14.91 11.65
N SER A 123 -3.17 14.95 12.92
CA SER A 123 -1.81 15.34 13.31
C SER A 123 -0.77 14.23 13.14
N CYS A 124 -1.16 12.98 12.89
CA CYS A 124 -0.23 11.87 12.70
C CYS A 124 0.25 11.78 11.25
N VAL A 125 1.40 12.40 10.98
CA VAL A 125 1.99 12.52 9.63
C VAL A 125 3.25 11.69 9.53
N ILE A 126 3.37 10.89 8.46
CA ILE A 126 4.59 10.14 8.15
C ILE A 126 5.21 10.63 6.84
N ALA A 127 6.50 10.91 6.89
CA ALA A 127 7.30 11.31 5.74
C ALA A 127 8.59 10.50 5.65
N VAL A 128 9.10 10.35 4.43
CA VAL A 128 10.35 9.64 4.12
C VAL A 128 11.27 10.49 3.26
N ARG A 129 12.57 10.20 3.30
CA ARG A 129 13.55 10.60 2.30
C ARG A 129 14.58 9.48 2.11
N HIS A 130 15.35 9.57 1.04
CA HIS A 130 16.48 8.65 0.84
C HIS A 130 17.64 9.03 1.76
N THR A 131 18.35 8.04 2.31
CA THR A 131 19.61 8.25 3.04
C THR A 131 20.83 8.28 2.12
N ASN A 132 20.65 7.93 0.85
CA ASN A 132 21.66 7.97 -0.19
C ASN A 132 21.19 8.86 -1.35
N SER A 133 22.07 9.15 -2.30
CA SER A 133 21.74 10.00 -3.46
C SER A 133 20.75 9.36 -4.45
N ALA A 134 20.04 8.29 -4.08
CA ALA A 134 19.01 7.72 -4.91
C ALA A 134 17.81 8.67 -5.01
N THR A 135 17.25 8.77 -6.21
CA THR A 135 16.02 9.53 -6.50
C THR A 135 14.87 8.60 -6.88
N GLY A 136 15.04 7.30 -6.60
CA GLY A 136 14.14 6.23 -6.98
C GLY A 136 12.88 6.14 -6.13
N THR A 137 12.11 5.09 -6.38
CA THR A 137 10.90 4.78 -5.62
C THR A 137 11.26 4.15 -4.27
N ILE A 138 10.62 4.61 -3.20
CA ILE A 138 10.67 3.96 -1.87
C ILE A 138 9.42 3.10 -1.72
N PRO A 139 9.54 1.76 -1.71
CA PRO A 139 8.44 0.87 -1.33
C PRO A 139 8.33 0.81 0.20
N ILE A 140 7.17 1.10 0.76
CA ILE A 140 6.91 0.96 2.20
C ILE A 140 5.56 0.29 2.40
N GLY A 141 5.52 -0.79 3.16
CA GLY A 141 4.36 -1.63 3.38
C GLY A 141 3.44 -1.11 4.48
N ASN A 142 2.19 -1.57 4.45
CA ASN A 142 1.21 -1.26 5.50
C ASN A 142 1.63 -1.80 6.88
N GLN A 143 2.34 -2.94 6.91
CA GLN A 143 2.88 -3.50 8.14
C GLN A 143 4.03 -2.63 8.66
N ASP A 144 4.93 -2.17 7.79
CA ASP A 144 6.05 -1.30 8.17
C ASP A 144 5.56 -0.02 8.87
N VAL A 145 4.56 0.66 8.28
CA VAL A 145 3.97 1.86 8.87
C VAL A 145 3.25 1.54 10.18
N SER A 146 2.55 0.40 10.26
CA SER A 146 1.89 -0.03 11.49
C SER A 146 2.89 -0.28 12.61
N ASP A 147 4.02 -0.89 12.30
CA ASP A 147 5.06 -1.23 13.27
C ASP A 147 5.79 0.04 13.74
N ILE A 148 6.13 0.96 12.84
CA ILE A 148 6.69 2.28 13.19
C ILE A 148 5.78 3.02 14.18
N ILE A 149 4.48 3.14 13.87
CA ILE A 149 3.55 3.91 14.72
C ILE A 149 3.34 3.20 16.06
N LYS A 150 3.21 1.87 16.08
CA LYS A 150 3.05 1.10 17.33
C LYS A 150 4.29 1.22 18.22
N SER A 151 5.49 1.09 17.65
CA SER A 151 6.75 1.24 18.39
C SER A 151 6.90 2.66 18.93
N ALA A 152 6.62 3.69 18.13
CA ALA A 152 6.66 5.08 18.60
C ALA A 152 5.69 5.34 19.77
N ILE A 153 4.46 4.81 19.71
CA ILE A 153 3.49 4.92 20.82
C ILE A 153 3.97 4.13 22.04
N SER A 154 4.52 2.93 21.83
CA SER A 154 4.98 2.07 22.92
C SER A 154 6.19 2.62 23.64
N GLU A 155 7.12 3.23 22.92
CA GLU A 155 8.39 3.75 23.47
C GLU A 155 8.25 5.17 24.03
N TYR A 156 7.42 6.02 23.43
CA TYR A 156 7.39 7.47 23.73
C TYR A 156 6.00 8.00 24.09
N GLY A 157 4.99 7.13 24.20
CA GLY A 157 3.62 7.54 24.52
C GLY A 157 3.41 7.94 25.98
N ASP A 158 4.20 7.39 26.91
CA ASP A 158 4.27 7.67 28.37
C ASP A 158 2.96 8.08 29.09
N GLY A 159 1.80 7.60 28.63
CA GLY A 159 0.48 8.00 29.14
C GLY A 159 0.08 9.45 28.81
N GLY A 160 0.89 10.18 28.05
CA GLY A 160 0.60 11.51 27.54
C GLY A 160 -0.31 11.48 26.32
N ASN A 161 -0.85 12.65 25.97
CA ASN A 161 -1.69 12.80 24.77
C ASN A 161 -0.88 13.13 23.50
N LYS A 162 0.44 13.29 23.62
CA LYS A 162 1.32 13.70 22.52
C LYS A 162 2.59 12.86 22.52
N LEU A 163 3.02 12.50 21.31
CA LEU A 163 4.36 11.97 21.08
C LEU A 163 5.35 13.13 20.90
N PRO A 164 6.65 12.92 21.12
CA PRO A 164 7.68 13.76 20.54
C PRO A 164 7.69 13.60 19.01
N LEU A 165 8.44 14.45 18.30
CA LEU A 165 8.79 14.12 16.92
C LEU A 165 9.70 12.89 16.98
N VAL A 166 9.37 11.85 16.21
CA VAL A 166 10.16 10.60 16.15
C VAL A 166 10.72 10.44 14.75
N GLN A 167 11.98 10.05 14.64
CA GLN A 167 12.64 9.75 13.37
C GLN A 167 13.37 8.43 13.47
N GLY A 168 13.71 7.86 12.32
CA GLY A 168 14.44 6.62 12.25
C GLY A 168 15.04 6.36 10.89
N ASN A 169 15.89 5.35 10.83
CA ASN A 169 16.46 4.84 9.59
C ASN A 169 16.11 3.36 9.45
N MET A 170 15.84 2.94 8.22
CA MET A 170 15.61 1.54 7.84
C MET A 170 15.95 1.35 6.36
N ASP A 171 16.19 0.10 5.96
CA ASP A 171 16.35 -0.26 4.56
C ASP A 171 15.06 -0.90 4.04
N CYS A 172 14.54 -0.43 2.91
CA CYS A 172 13.37 -0.96 2.26
C CYS A 172 13.71 -1.63 0.93
N LYS A 173 13.07 -2.77 0.64
CA LYS A 173 13.34 -3.56 -0.56
C LYS A 173 12.09 -4.21 -1.12
N ARG A 174 11.91 -4.08 -2.43
CA ARG A 174 10.96 -4.82 -3.25
C ARG A 174 11.51 -4.91 -4.66
N ASP A 175 11.86 -6.12 -5.11
CA ASP A 175 12.52 -6.30 -6.41
C ASP A 175 11.76 -5.59 -7.56
N PRO A 176 12.46 -4.83 -8.41
CA PRO A 176 13.92 -4.64 -8.47
C PRO A 176 14.47 -3.48 -7.60
N SER A 177 13.66 -2.84 -6.77
CA SER A 177 13.99 -1.63 -6.01
C SER A 177 14.53 -1.93 -4.59
N SER A 178 15.53 -1.18 -4.18
CA SER A 178 16.02 -1.12 -2.79
C SER A 178 16.40 0.32 -2.46
N ALA A 179 16.09 0.79 -1.25
CA ALA A 179 16.34 2.15 -0.80
C ALA A 179 16.70 2.16 0.69
N GLY A 180 17.74 2.92 1.04
CA GLY A 180 17.94 3.32 2.43
C GLY A 180 17.03 4.52 2.72
N VAL A 181 16.29 4.44 3.82
CA VAL A 181 15.18 5.34 4.12
C VAL A 181 15.39 5.97 5.47
N GLU A 182 15.32 7.30 5.52
CA GLU A 182 15.07 8.03 6.74
C GLU A 182 13.58 8.37 6.79
N TRP A 183 12.93 8.14 7.93
CA TRP A 183 11.52 8.43 8.12
C TRP A 183 11.33 9.35 9.32
N LYS A 184 10.20 10.06 9.34
CA LYS A 184 9.77 10.83 10.51
C LYS A 184 8.27 10.75 10.73
N LEU A 185 7.89 10.67 11.99
CA LEU A 185 6.53 10.79 12.51
C LEU A 185 6.42 12.16 13.21
N TYR A 186 5.58 13.04 12.68
CA TYR A 186 5.51 14.44 13.10
C TYR A 186 4.08 14.99 12.96
N LYS A 187 3.86 16.20 13.48
CA LYS A 187 2.69 17.04 13.19
C LYS A 187 3.12 18.14 12.21
N ASP A 188 2.31 18.38 11.19
CA ASP A 188 2.49 19.49 10.23
C ASP A 188 1.97 20.82 10.80
#